data_AF-A0A963BFT5-F1
#
_entry.id   AF-A0A963BFT5-F1
#
_cell.length_a   1.000
_cell.length_b   1.000
_cell.length_c   1.000
_cell.angle_alpha   90.00
_cell.angle_beta   90.00
_cell.angle_gamma   90.00
#
_symmetry.space_group_name_H-M   'P 1'
#
loop_
_entity.id
_entity.type
_entity.pdbx_description
1 polymer ?
#
loop_
_entity_poly.entity_id
_entity_poly.type
_entity_poly.pdbx_seq_one_letter_code
_entity_poly.pdbx_strand_id
1 'polypeptide(L)' 'MQIGSATGNALHGIQQGMEGLRRNALRVAGAGQEGEAPNHSERVEALVEMKGDQQQVQASAKALKTANETLGSLLDVQA' A
#
# COMPACT_ATOMS: atom_id res chain seq x y z
N MET A 1 -22.11 -10.73 -0.06
CA MET A 1 -21.28 -10.05 0.96
C MET A 1 -19.76 -10.21 0.77
N GLN A 2 -19.24 -11.07 -0.13
CA GLN A 2 -17.78 -11.27 -0.29
C GLN A 2 -17.05 -10.20 -1.13
N ILE A 3 -17.70 -9.61 -2.15
CA ILE A 3 -17.09 -8.54 -2.95
C ILE A 3 -16.95 -7.25 -2.13
N GLY A 4 -17.94 -6.92 -1.30
CA GLY A 4 -17.86 -5.79 -0.37
C GLY A 4 -16.71 -5.91 0.62
N SER A 5 -16.47 -7.10 1.17
CA SER A 5 -15.30 -7.35 2.03
C SER A 5 -13.98 -7.31 1.26
N ALA A 6 -13.94 -7.75 -0.01
CA ALA A 6 -12.74 -7.67 -0.84
C ALA A 6 -12.35 -6.22 -1.15
N THR A 7 -13.33 -5.37 -1.47
CA THR A 7 -13.15 -3.92 -1.68
C THR A 7 -12.65 -3.23 -0.41
N GLY A 8 -13.25 -3.55 0.75
CA GLY A 8 -12.83 -3.00 2.05
C GLY A 8 -11.39 -3.38 2.41
N ASN A 9 -11.03 -4.65 2.24
CA ASN A 9 -9.67 -5.15 2.49
C ASN A 9 -8.65 -4.52 1.53
N ALA A 10 -9.01 -4.37 0.26
CA ALA A 10 -8.17 -3.71 -0.72
C ALA A 10 -7.93 -2.23 -0.36
N LEU A 11 -8.97 -1.50 0.04
CA LEU A 11 -8.82 -0.12 0.49
C LEU A 11 -7.93 -0.03 1.74
N HIS A 12 -8.13 -0.92 2.70
CA HIS A 12 -7.30 -0.99 3.90
C HIS A 12 -5.83 -1.26 3.56
N GLY A 13 -5.55 -2.21 2.66
CA GLY A 13 -4.20 -2.52 2.20
C GLY A 13 -3.52 -1.34 1.49
N ILE A 14 -4.26 -0.56 0.70
CA ILE A 14 -3.76 0.70 0.11
C ILE A 14 -3.38 1.69 1.22
N GLN A 15 -4.28 1.92 2.18
CA GLN A 15 -4.04 2.86 3.27
C GLN A 15 -2.81 2.46 4.10
N GLN A 16 -2.71 1.18 4.46
CA GLN A 16 -1.57 0.64 5.21
C GLN A 16 -0.24 0.82 4.47
N GLY A 17 -0.21 0.47 3.18
CA GLY A 17 1.00 0.62 2.37
C GLY A 17 1.39 2.09 2.15
N MET A 18 0.42 2.99 2.00
CA MET A 18 0.69 4.44 1.91
C MET A 18 1.26 5.01 3.22
N GLU A 19 0.75 4.55 4.36
CA GLU A 19 1.27 4.93 5.68
C GLU A 19 2.70 4.42 5.87
N GLY A 20 2.98 3.18 5.46
CA GLY A 20 4.33 2.60 5.45
C GLY A 20 5.29 3.40 4.58
N LEU A 21 4.91 3.68 3.33
CA LEU A 21 5.70 4.51 2.40
C LEU A 21 6.06 5.86 3.01
N ARG A 22 5.09 6.53 3.64
CA ARG A 22 5.31 7.84 4.28
C ARG A 22 6.28 7.73 5.45
N ARG A 23 6.10 6.75 6.35
CA ARG A 23 7.03 6.54 7.48
C ARG A 23 8.44 6.24 6.99
N ASN A 24 8.58 5.40 5.98
CA ASN A 24 9.87 4.96 5.48
C ASN A 24 10.58 6.05 4.69
N ALA A 25 9.83 6.89 3.95
CA ALA A 25 10.36 8.10 3.34
C ALA A 25 10.91 9.09 4.40
N LEU A 26 10.22 9.26 5.53
CA LEU A 26 10.71 10.10 6.63
C LEU A 26 12.01 9.53 7.24
N ARG A 27 12.09 8.21 7.42
CA ARG A 27 13.32 7.54 7.87
C ARG A 27 14.49 7.77 6.90
N VAL A 28 14.26 7.64 5.59
CA VAL A 28 15.30 7.92 4.58
C VAL A 28 15.74 9.38 4.60
N ALA A 29 14.80 10.30 4.80
CA ALA A 29 15.07 11.73 4.89
C ALA A 29 15.75 12.15 6.22
N GLY A 30 15.86 11.25 7.20
CA GLY A 30 16.35 11.57 8.54
C GLY A 30 15.39 12.46 9.35
N ALA A 31 14.12 12.54 8.94
CA ALA A 31 13.12 13.35 9.61
C ALA A 31 12.64 12.64 10.89
N GLY A 32 12.88 13.24 12.06
CA GLY A 32 12.42 12.74 13.36
C GLY A 32 13.48 12.04 14.23
N GLN A 33 14.74 11.97 13.79
CA GLN A 33 15.85 11.51 14.63
C GLN A 33 16.56 12.72 15.25
N GLU A 34 16.29 12.97 16.53
CA GLU A 34 17.09 13.91 17.33
C GLU A 34 18.42 13.24 17.70
N GLY A 35 19.53 13.76 17.15
CA GLY A 35 20.88 13.42 17.62
C GLY A 35 21.80 12.73 16.62
N GLU A 36 21.28 11.98 15.65
CA GLU A 36 22.12 11.30 14.64
C GLU A 36 21.38 11.08 13.32
N ALA A 37 22.04 11.42 12.20
CA ALA A 37 21.53 11.11 10.87
C ALA A 37 21.53 9.58 10.67
N PRO A 38 20.55 9.02 9.96
CA PRO A 38 20.47 7.58 9.78
C PRO A 38 21.73 7.07 9.09
N ASN A 39 22.27 5.95 9.56
CA ASN A 39 23.46 5.37 8.94
C ASN A 39 23.12 4.76 7.56
N HIS A 40 24.14 4.35 6.81
CA HIS A 40 23.93 3.80 5.46
C HIS A 40 23.05 2.54 5.47
N SER A 41 23.18 1.68 6.50
CA SER A 41 22.39 0.45 6.60
C SER A 41 20.92 0.73 6.85
N GLU A 42 20.61 1.66 7.75
CA GLU A 42 19.24 2.08 8.08
C GLU A 42 18.53 2.72 6.88
N ARG A 43 19.26 3.50 6.07
CA ARG A 43 18.72 4.04 4.82
C ARG A 43 18.41 2.93 3.82
N VAL A 44 19.30 1.94 3.68
CA VAL A 44 19.08 0.80 2.78
C VAL A 44 17.87 -0.02 3.23
N GLU A 45 17.76 -0.32 4.53
CA GLU A 45 16.61 -1.03 5.09
C GLU A 45 15.30 -0.28 4.84
N ALA A 46 15.26 1.02 5.14
CA ALA A 46 14.08 1.83 4.88
C ALA A 46 13.69 1.85 3.39
N LEU A 47 14.66 1.89 2.46
CA LEU A 47 14.38 1.81 1.02
C LEU A 47 13.82 0.44 0.59
N VAL A 48 14.31 -0.66 1.18
CA VAL A 48 13.77 -2.00 0.92
C VAL A 48 12.35 -2.11 1.45
N GLU A 49 12.09 -1.61 2.66
CA GLU A 49 10.75 -1.57 3.22
C GLU A 49 9.80 -0.70 2.38
N MET A 50 10.24 0.48 1.91
CA MET A 50 9.46 1.30 0.96
C MET A 50 9.07 0.52 -0.29
N LYS A 51 9.96 -0.36 -0.79
CA LYS A 51 9.65 -1.19 -1.94
C LYS A 51 8.55 -2.21 -1.61
N GLY A 52 8.59 -2.81 -0.43
CA GLY A 52 7.54 -3.69 0.08
C GLY A 52 6.21 -2.97 0.22
N ASP A 53 6.20 -1.77 0.80
CA ASP A 53 4.99 -0.95 0.93
C ASP A 53 4.41 -0.57 -0.44
N GLN A 54 5.27 -0.21 -1.41
CA GLN A 54 4.84 0.05 -2.78
C GLN A 54 4.16 -1.19 -3.40
N GLN A 55 4.74 -2.38 -3.22
CA GLN A 55 4.15 -3.62 -3.71
C GLN A 55 2.79 -3.90 -3.05
N GLN A 56 2.65 -3.63 -1.74
CA GLN A 56 1.38 -3.77 -1.02
C GLN A 56 0.29 -2.84 -1.58
N VAL A 57 0.62 -1.58 -1.85
CA VAL A 57 -0.30 -0.62 -2.49
C VAL A 57 -0.70 -1.12 -3.87
N GLN A 58 0.26 -1.55 -4.70
CA GLN A 58 0.00 -2.02 -6.06
C GLN A 58 -0.88 -3.29 -6.08
N ALA A 59 -0.59 -4.25 -5.22
CA ALA A 59 -1.39 -5.48 -5.09
C ALA A 59 -2.82 -5.17 -4.65
N SER A 60 -2.96 -4.29 -3.66
CA SER A 60 -4.27 -3.88 -3.15
C SER A 60 -5.07 -3.08 -4.18
N ALA A 61 -4.43 -2.18 -4.93
CA ALA A 61 -5.06 -1.46 -6.04
C ALA A 61 -5.50 -2.41 -7.16
N LYS A 62 -4.71 -3.43 -7.47
CA LYS A 62 -5.09 -4.48 -8.43
C LYS A 62 -6.29 -5.28 -7.94
N ALA A 63 -6.33 -5.67 -6.67
CA ALA A 63 -7.46 -6.37 -6.08
C ALA A 63 -8.75 -5.52 -6.12
N LEU A 64 -8.65 -4.22 -5.82
CA LEU A 64 -9.77 -3.28 -5.93
C LEU A 64 -10.30 -3.17 -7.37
N LYS A 65 -9.39 -3.04 -8.35
CA LYS A 65 -9.73 -3.00 -9.77
C LYS A 65 -10.47 -4.25 -10.20
N THR A 66 -9.95 -5.42 -9.83
CA THR A 66 -10.59 -6.71 -10.14
C THR A 66 -11.95 -6.83 -9.48
N ALA A 67 -12.10 -6.46 -8.20
CA ALA A 67 -13.40 -6.46 -7.54
C ALA A 67 -14.43 -5.59 -8.28
N ASN A 68 -14.02 -4.39 -8.74
CA ASN A 68 -14.85 -3.49 -9.52
C ASN A 68 -15.21 -4.05 -10.91
N GLU A 69 -14.24 -4.62 -11.63
CA GLU A 69 -14.46 -5.28 -12.93
C GLU A 69 -15.42 -6.46 -12.80
N THR A 70 -15.27 -7.27 -11.75
CA THR A 70 -16.16 -8.42 -11.49
C THR A 70 -17.58 -7.93 -11.21
N LEU A 71 -17.74 -6.91 -10.37
CA LEU A 71 -19.05 -6.31 -10.10
C LEU A 71 -19.69 -5.75 -11.38
N GLY A 72 -18.94 -5.01 -12.19
CA GLY A 72 -19.41 -4.49 -13.48
C GLY A 72 -19.85 -5.59 -14.44
N SER A 73 -19.06 -6.66 -14.55
CA SER A 73 -19.42 -7.82 -15.39
C SER A 73 -20.69 -8.54 -14.91
N LEU A 74 -20.92 -8.61 -13.59
CA LEU A 74 -22.13 -9.20 -13.04
C LEU A 74 -23.36 -8.33 -13.30
N LEU A 75 -23.22 -7.00 -13.28
CA LEU A 75 -24.29 -6.07 -13.62
C LEU A 75 -24.63 -6.13 -15.12
N ASP A 76 -23.62 -6.22 -15.98
CA ASP A 76 -23.79 -6.31 -17.44
C ASP A 76 -24.50 -7.61 -17.86
N VAL A 77 -24.22 -8.74 -17.20
CA VAL A 77 -24.92 -10.02 -17.44
C VAL A 77 -26.40 -9.97 -17.04
N GLN A 78 -26.79 -9.08 -16.13
CA GLN A 78 -28.17 -8.94 -15.65
C GLN A 78 -28.98 -7.89 -16.44
N ALA A 79 -28.34 -7.09 -17.29
CA ALA A 79 -28.95 -6.06 -18.13
C ALA A 79 -29.44 -6.64 -19.48
#